data_AF-A0A4S4GIN5-F1
#
_entry.id   AF-A0A4S4GIN5-F1
#
_cell.length_a   1.000
_cell.length_b   1.000
_cell.length_c   1.000
_cell.angle_alpha   90.00
_cell.angle_beta   90.00
_cell.angle_gamma   90.00
#
_symmetry.space_group_name_H-M   'P 1'
#
loop_
_entity.id
_entity.type
_entity.pdbx_description
1 polymer ?
#
loop_
_entity_poly.entity_id
_entity_poly.type
_entity_poly.pdbx_seq_one_letter_code
_entity_poly.pdbx_strand_id
1 'polypeptide(L)'
;MAYNLLLPPNAEGEREEFTTGCNRIIIIGANGSGKTRFTDRLIADTSPESFRMSALNAIYNTTTTDPLPGSIDTLYQQAIKNSAFLRNDNYTQIERLIALMVNEEMMNLLDHKLAMAEIENHNASLPVSKLDILARAWLEAFPNNRILRESGRILFSNHQDGESYSQLRLSDGEKAVLYYLGAVQYAPKNGVIFVDSPDMFLHPSTTTAIWDRLESMRPDCMWIYTTHNIEFLASKGNSSRVIWVRGYDAARQTWDYAVMPPDGGF
;
A
#
# COMPACT_ATOMS: atom_id res chain seq x y z
N MET A 1 9.08 -9.83 -15.89
CA MET A 1 10.15 -8.91 -15.43
C MET A 1 11.00 -9.64 -14.41
N ALA A 2 12.31 -9.44 -14.40
CA ALA A 2 13.21 -10.04 -13.42
C ALA A 2 13.72 -8.93 -12.49
N TYR A 3 13.58 -9.14 -11.19
CA TYR A 3 14.16 -8.30 -10.15
C TYR A 3 15.27 -9.08 -9.47
N ASN A 4 16.37 -8.39 -9.14
CA ASN A 4 17.44 -8.96 -8.34
C ASN A 4 17.34 -8.38 -6.93
N LEU A 5 17.15 -9.24 -5.94
CA LEU A 5 17.14 -8.86 -4.53
C LEU A 5 18.35 -9.47 -3.82
N LEU A 6 18.96 -8.72 -2.92
CA LEU A 6 19.97 -9.26 -2.02
C LEU A 6 19.30 -9.78 -0.76
N LEU A 7 19.20 -11.10 -0.59
CA LEU A 7 18.50 -11.67 0.55
C LEU A 7 19.22 -11.37 1.89
N PRO A 8 18.49 -11.36 3.02
CA PRO A 8 19.09 -11.26 4.34
C PRO A 8 20.10 -12.39 4.63
N PRO A 9 21.06 -12.17 5.54
CA PRO A 9 22.04 -13.19 5.92
C PRO A 9 21.37 -14.51 6.33
N ASN A 10 21.79 -15.61 5.70
CA ASN A 10 21.36 -16.96 6.06
C ASN A 10 21.98 -17.40 7.42
N ALA A 11 21.72 -18.62 7.86
CA ALA A 11 22.21 -19.15 9.15
C ALA A 11 23.75 -19.18 9.28
N GLU A 12 24.47 -19.16 8.15
CA GLU A 12 25.93 -19.12 8.08
C GLU A 12 26.47 -17.68 7.99
N GLY A 13 25.59 -16.68 7.91
CA GLY A 13 25.95 -15.26 7.75
C GLY A 13 26.16 -14.82 6.30
N GLU A 14 25.93 -15.72 5.33
CA GLU A 14 26.12 -15.44 3.92
C GLU A 14 24.89 -14.77 3.31
N ARG A 15 25.10 -13.95 2.28
CA ARG A 15 24.03 -13.28 1.54
C ARG A 15 24.04 -13.73 0.09
N GLU A 16 22.86 -13.99 -0.45
CA GLU A 16 22.70 -14.45 -1.83
C GLU A 16 21.87 -13.45 -2.65
N GLU A 17 22.26 -13.28 -3.93
CA GLU A 17 21.43 -12.61 -4.91
C GLU A 17 20.32 -13.54 -5.39
N PHE A 18 19.10 -13.04 -5.35
CA PHE A 18 17.91 -13.77 -5.75
C PHE A 18 17.24 -13.09 -6.94
N THR A 19 17.35 -13.73 -8.11
CA THR A 19 16.60 -13.34 -9.30
C THR A 19 15.21 -13.96 -9.27
N THR A 20 14.19 -13.12 -9.25
CA THR A 20 12.81 -13.57 -8.99
C THR A 20 12.15 -14.29 -10.16
N GLY A 21 12.41 -13.84 -11.39
CA GLY A 21 11.69 -14.29 -12.60
C GLY A 21 10.21 -13.86 -12.67
N CYS A 22 9.71 -13.13 -11.67
CA CYS A 22 8.34 -12.63 -11.59
C CYS A 22 8.30 -11.31 -10.80
N ASN A 23 7.14 -10.67 -10.74
CA ASN A 23 6.93 -9.45 -9.95
C ASN A 23 6.26 -9.72 -8.59
N ARG A 24 6.18 -10.97 -8.12
CA ARG A 24 5.53 -11.32 -6.85
C ARG A 24 6.38 -12.26 -6.00
N ILE A 25 6.71 -11.84 -4.77
CA ILE A 25 7.30 -12.68 -3.72
C ILE A 25 6.34 -12.78 -2.54
N ILE A 26 6.27 -13.96 -1.94
CA ILE A 26 5.57 -14.20 -0.69
C ILE A 26 6.57 -14.73 0.34
N ILE A 27 6.75 -13.97 1.42
CA ILE A 27 7.53 -14.33 2.60
C ILE A 27 6.56 -14.96 3.60
N ILE A 28 6.72 -16.25 3.86
CA ILE A 28 5.85 -17.04 4.74
C ILE A 28 6.63 -17.67 5.89
N GLY A 29 5.95 -17.97 7.00
CA GLY A 29 6.56 -18.53 8.20
C GLY A 29 5.64 -18.41 9.41
N ALA A 30 5.88 -19.21 10.45
CA ALA A 30 5.10 -19.17 11.68
C ALA A 30 5.23 -17.83 12.43
N ASN A 31 4.32 -17.52 13.34
CA ASN A 31 4.48 -16.37 14.24
C ASN A 31 5.75 -16.56 15.09
N GLY A 32 6.55 -15.50 15.23
CA GLY A 32 7.85 -15.55 15.91
C GLY A 32 9.05 -16.02 15.07
N SER A 33 8.86 -16.48 13.82
CA SER A 33 9.98 -16.90 12.94
C SER A 33 10.90 -15.77 12.47
N GLY A 34 10.54 -14.50 12.70
CA GLY A 34 11.36 -13.35 12.30
C GLY A 34 11.04 -12.75 10.92
N LYS A 35 9.90 -13.10 10.31
CA LYS A 35 9.43 -12.54 9.02
C LYS A 35 9.48 -11.01 8.94
N THR A 36 8.93 -10.31 9.93
CA THR A 36 8.92 -8.84 9.93
C THR A 36 10.34 -8.28 9.87
N ARG A 37 11.28 -8.85 10.63
CA ARG A 37 12.69 -8.45 10.59
C ARG A 37 13.37 -8.78 9.26
N PHE A 38 13.02 -9.92 8.67
CA PHE A 38 13.49 -10.31 7.33
C PHE A 38 13.04 -9.28 6.29
N THR A 39 11.76 -8.89 6.32
CA THR A 39 11.18 -7.88 5.45
C THR A 39 11.77 -6.49 5.70
N ASP A 40 11.96 -6.10 6.96
CA ASP A 40 12.61 -4.83 7.32
C ASP A 40 14.04 -4.77 6.78
N ARG A 41 14.78 -5.89 6.81
CA ARG A 41 16.13 -5.95 6.23
C ARG A 41 16.09 -5.79 4.71
N LEU A 42 15.20 -6.50 4.02
CA LEU A 42 15.01 -6.34 2.58
C LEU A 42 14.66 -4.90 2.20
N ILE A 43 13.77 -4.26 2.96
CA ILE A 43 13.39 -2.86 2.76
C ILE A 43 14.60 -1.94 2.84
N ALA A 44 15.47 -2.15 3.84
CA ALA A 44 16.68 -1.35 4.03
C ALA A 44 17.68 -1.52 2.87
N ASP A 45 17.83 -2.73 2.36
CA ASP A 45 18.73 -3.02 1.22
C ASP A 45 18.14 -2.57 -0.14
N THR A 46 16.82 -2.33 -0.22
CA THR A 46 16.10 -1.94 -1.46
C THR A 46 15.70 -0.45 -1.47
N SER A 47 16.03 0.31 -0.42
CA SER A 47 15.76 1.75 -0.36
C SER A 47 16.68 2.51 -1.32
N PRO A 48 16.21 3.55 -2.05
CA PRO A 48 14.97 4.31 -1.85
C PRO A 48 13.72 3.83 -2.60
N GLU A 49 13.77 2.73 -3.34
CA GLU A 49 12.65 2.24 -4.17
C GLU A 49 11.54 1.51 -3.37
N SER A 50 11.76 1.31 -2.07
CA SER A 50 10.85 0.62 -1.14
C SER A 50 9.63 1.46 -0.75
N PHE A 51 8.43 0.86 -0.86
CA PHE A 51 7.17 1.43 -0.36
C PHE A 51 6.46 0.43 0.54
N ARG A 52 6.15 0.82 1.79
CA ARG A 52 5.54 -0.06 2.79
C ARG A 52 4.04 0.19 2.91
N MET A 53 3.27 -0.89 2.99
CA MET A 53 1.83 -0.88 3.22
C MET A 53 1.47 -1.85 4.35
N SER A 54 0.72 -1.36 5.34
CA SER A 54 0.20 -2.17 6.45
C SER A 54 -1.07 -1.53 7.00
N ALA A 55 -2.22 -2.19 6.82
CA ALA A 55 -3.50 -1.66 7.32
C ALA A 55 -3.50 -1.51 8.85
N LEU A 56 -2.92 -2.47 9.58
CA LEU A 56 -2.81 -2.39 11.05
C LEU A 56 -2.07 -1.13 11.49
N ASN A 57 -0.89 -0.87 10.92
CA ASN A 57 -0.14 0.34 11.23
C ASN A 57 -0.89 1.60 10.77
N ALA A 58 -1.48 1.57 9.58
CA ALA A 58 -2.12 2.74 9.02
C ALA A 58 -3.35 3.21 9.80
N ILE A 59 -4.09 2.28 10.41
CA ILE A 59 -5.33 2.56 11.15
C ILE A 59 -5.05 2.89 12.62
N TYR A 60 -4.10 2.21 13.27
CA TYR A 60 -3.95 2.30 14.73
C TYR A 60 -2.64 2.92 15.22
N ASN A 61 -1.60 3.02 14.39
CA ASN A 61 -0.33 3.58 14.82
C ASN A 61 -0.38 5.12 14.78
N THR A 62 -0.27 5.74 15.95
CA THR A 62 -0.32 7.20 16.13
C THR A 62 0.99 7.79 16.61
N THR A 63 1.94 6.96 17.03
CA THR A 63 3.15 7.38 17.74
C THR A 63 4.41 7.30 16.89
N THR A 64 4.42 6.42 15.88
CA THR A 64 5.57 6.23 15.00
C THR A 64 5.19 6.59 13.57
N THR A 65 6.17 7.11 12.84
CA THR A 65 6.04 7.48 11.42
C THR A 65 6.96 6.60 10.60
N ASP A 66 6.55 6.26 9.38
CA ASP A 66 7.40 5.54 8.44
C ASP A 66 8.45 6.51 7.83
N PRO A 67 9.74 6.35 8.16
CA PRO A 67 10.78 7.27 7.71
C PRO A 67 11.23 7.02 6.27
N LEU A 68 10.72 5.99 5.60
CA LEU A 68 11.16 5.66 4.24
C LEU A 68 10.91 6.84 3.27
N PRO A 69 11.89 7.20 2.44
CA PRO A 69 11.67 8.18 1.37
C PRO A 69 10.48 7.75 0.49
N GLY A 70 9.52 8.66 0.32
CA GLY A 70 8.31 8.38 -0.48
C GLY A 70 7.21 7.61 0.25
N SER A 71 7.39 7.28 1.53
CA SER A 71 6.29 6.82 2.38
C SER A 71 5.19 7.87 2.49
N ILE A 72 3.97 7.45 2.85
CA ILE A 72 2.87 8.37 3.10
C ILE A 72 3.24 9.42 4.16
N ASP A 73 3.96 9.01 5.21
CA ASP A 73 4.35 9.91 6.28
C ASP A 73 5.37 10.97 5.83
N THR A 74 6.39 10.58 5.05
CA THR A 74 7.39 11.54 4.54
C THR A 74 6.78 12.48 3.50
N LEU A 75 5.92 11.97 2.61
CA LEU A 75 5.17 12.78 1.64
C LEU A 75 4.26 13.79 2.34
N TYR A 76 3.56 13.36 3.39
CA TYR A 76 2.70 14.22 4.18
C TYR A 76 3.48 15.33 4.90
N GLN A 77 4.62 14.99 5.51
CA GLN A 77 5.50 15.97 6.14
C GLN A 77 6.05 17.00 5.13
N GLN A 78 6.33 16.60 3.90
CA GLN A 78 6.72 17.51 2.82
C GLN A 78 5.54 18.41 2.41
N ALA A 79 4.34 17.84 2.27
CA ALA A 79 3.15 18.58 1.86
C ALA A 79 2.74 19.66 2.87
N ILE A 80 2.82 19.40 4.19
CA ILE A 80 2.55 20.41 5.22
C ILE A 80 3.47 21.63 5.09
N LYS A 81 4.74 21.44 4.69
CA LYS A 81 5.69 22.55 4.54
C LYS A 81 5.33 23.47 3.36
N ASN A 82 4.62 22.94 2.37
CA ASN A 82 4.36 23.60 1.10
C ASN A 82 2.89 24.01 0.90
N SER A 83 1.96 23.55 1.75
CA SER A 83 0.53 23.83 1.62
C SER A 83 -0.02 24.53 2.86
N ALA A 84 -0.58 25.73 2.66
CA ALA A 84 -1.27 26.48 3.71
C ALA A 84 -2.59 25.83 4.16
N PHE A 85 -3.12 24.88 3.39
CA PHE A 85 -4.41 24.23 3.65
C PHE A 85 -4.28 22.94 4.47
N LEU A 86 -3.06 22.39 4.59
CA LEU A 86 -2.80 21.20 5.38
C LEU A 86 -2.49 21.56 6.83
N ARG A 87 -3.19 20.90 7.75
CA ARG A 87 -2.99 21.05 9.19
C ARG A 87 -2.12 19.92 9.73
N ASN A 88 -1.40 20.16 10.81
CA ASN A 88 -0.59 19.13 11.46
C ASN A 88 -1.34 18.43 12.62
N ASP A 89 -2.56 17.97 12.37
CA ASP A 89 -3.45 17.33 13.34
C ASP A 89 -3.90 15.91 12.94
N ASN A 90 -3.28 15.32 11.90
CA ASN A 90 -3.52 13.95 11.48
C ASN A 90 -2.58 12.96 12.20
N TYR A 91 -3.18 12.05 12.99
CA TYR A 91 -2.46 11.17 13.91
C TYR A 91 -2.07 9.85 13.26
N THR A 92 -2.94 9.31 12.42
CA THR A 92 -2.76 8.01 11.75
C THR A 92 -2.28 8.18 10.31
N GLN A 93 -1.66 7.15 9.74
CA GLN A 93 -1.19 7.20 8.35
C GLN A 93 -2.36 7.27 7.36
N ILE A 94 -3.51 6.65 7.66
CA ILE A 94 -4.70 6.74 6.81
C ILE A 94 -5.28 8.16 6.76
N GLU A 95 -5.28 8.88 7.88
CA GLU A 95 -5.70 10.29 7.91
C GLU A 95 -4.76 11.16 7.07
N ARG A 96 -3.44 10.94 7.18
CA ARG A 96 -2.43 11.63 6.37
C ARG A 96 -2.60 11.34 4.88
N LEU A 97 -2.87 10.09 4.51
CA LEU A 97 -3.18 9.69 3.13
C LEU A 97 -4.40 10.44 2.59
N ILE A 98 -5.50 10.46 3.34
CA ILE A 98 -6.72 11.19 2.96
C ILE A 98 -6.42 12.67 2.77
N ALA A 99 -5.68 13.28 3.70
CA ALA A 99 -5.29 14.68 3.63
C ALA A 99 -4.42 14.99 2.39
N LEU A 100 -3.45 14.12 2.06
CA LEU A 100 -2.65 14.25 0.83
C LEU A 100 -3.53 14.25 -0.42
N MET A 101 -4.47 13.30 -0.52
CA MET A 101 -5.33 13.18 -1.70
C MET A 101 -6.33 14.33 -1.83
N VAL A 102 -6.88 14.82 -0.71
CA VAL A 102 -7.73 16.02 -0.70
C VAL A 102 -6.94 17.27 -1.08
N ASN A 103 -5.69 17.39 -0.63
CA ASN A 103 -4.82 18.50 -0.99
C ASN A 103 -4.47 18.48 -2.48
N GLU A 104 -4.14 17.31 -3.06
CA GLU A 104 -3.93 17.16 -4.51
C GLU A 104 -5.16 17.58 -5.31
N GLU A 105 -6.35 17.10 -4.93
CA GLU A 105 -7.61 17.47 -5.58
C GLU A 105 -7.84 18.98 -5.55
N MET A 106 -7.60 19.63 -4.40
CA MET A 106 -7.76 21.06 -4.24
C MET A 106 -6.78 21.83 -5.14
N MET A 107 -5.51 21.42 -5.20
CA MET A 107 -4.52 22.05 -6.08
C MET A 107 -4.89 21.88 -7.55
N ASN A 108 -5.30 20.67 -7.97
CA ASN A 108 -5.74 20.42 -9.35
C ASN A 108 -6.92 21.32 -9.75
N LEU A 109 -7.89 21.53 -8.84
CA LEU A 109 -9.04 22.42 -9.07
C LEU A 109 -8.63 23.91 -9.14
N LEU A 110 -7.68 24.34 -8.30
CA LEU A 110 -7.16 25.71 -8.32
C LEU A 110 -6.39 25.98 -9.61
N ASP A 111 -5.47 25.09 -10.00
CA ASP A 111 -4.68 25.19 -11.22
C ASP A 111 -5.56 25.21 -12.46
N HIS A 112 -6.59 24.36 -12.51
CA HIS A 112 -7.57 24.36 -13.59
C HIS A 112 -8.31 25.70 -13.69
N LYS A 113 -8.77 26.25 -12.56
CA LYS A 113 -9.46 27.54 -12.54
C LYS A 113 -8.56 28.70 -13.01
N LEU A 114 -7.27 28.68 -12.62
CA LEU A 114 -6.30 29.68 -13.08
C LEU A 114 -6.05 29.55 -14.59
N ALA A 115 -5.86 28.35 -15.10
CA ALA A 115 -5.69 28.10 -16.53
C ALA A 115 -6.89 28.55 -17.37
N MET A 116 -8.12 28.38 -16.85
CA MET A 116 -9.35 28.87 -17.48
C MET A 116 -9.47 30.40 -17.49
N ALA A 117 -8.86 31.08 -16.53
CA ALA A 117 -8.86 32.54 -16.46
C ALA A 117 -7.78 33.17 -17.35
N GLU A 118 -6.62 32.52 -17.50
CA GLU A 118 -5.49 33.03 -18.28
C GLU A 118 -5.63 32.76 -19.78
N ILE A 119 -6.22 31.64 -20.14
CA ILE A 119 -6.42 31.24 -21.54
C ILE A 119 -7.93 31.27 -21.77
N GLU A 120 -8.42 32.06 -22.74
CA GLU A 120 -9.81 31.96 -23.26
C GLU A 120 -10.13 30.57 -23.87
N ASN A 121 -9.32 29.56 -23.58
CA ASN A 121 -9.46 28.19 -24.00
C ASN A 121 -10.43 27.47 -23.06
N HIS A 122 -11.72 27.71 -23.24
CA HIS A 122 -12.85 27.10 -22.52
C HIS A 122 -12.91 25.56 -22.58
N ASN A 123 -11.89 24.90 -23.12
CA ASN A 123 -11.79 23.46 -23.37
C ASN A 123 -10.72 22.75 -22.52
N ALA A 124 -10.05 23.38 -21.55
CA ALA A 124 -9.14 22.61 -20.69
C ALA A 124 -9.94 21.64 -19.82
N SER A 125 -9.66 20.35 -19.96
CA SER A 125 -10.24 19.31 -19.14
C SER A 125 -9.61 19.31 -17.76
N LEU A 126 -10.42 19.17 -16.70
CA LEU A 126 -9.91 18.92 -15.36
C LEU A 126 -9.10 17.60 -15.35
N PRO A 127 -7.85 17.59 -14.84
CA PRO A 127 -7.06 16.36 -14.79
C PRO A 127 -7.69 15.37 -13.82
N VAL A 128 -7.58 14.08 -14.15
CA VAL A 128 -8.02 12.98 -13.28
C VAL A 128 -7.11 12.93 -12.05
N SER A 129 -7.68 13.08 -10.86
CA SER A 129 -6.93 13.05 -9.60
C SER A 129 -6.78 11.64 -9.03
N LYS A 130 -5.90 11.48 -8.03
CA LYS A 130 -5.87 10.24 -7.24
C LYS A 130 -7.19 9.94 -6.52
N LEU A 131 -7.97 10.96 -6.16
CA LEU A 131 -9.30 10.77 -5.58
C LEU A 131 -10.30 10.23 -6.62
N ASP A 132 -10.18 10.59 -7.90
CA ASP A 132 -11.00 10.01 -8.97
C ASP A 132 -10.69 8.53 -9.19
N ILE A 133 -9.41 8.17 -9.13
CA ILE A 133 -8.95 6.78 -9.24
C ILE A 133 -9.44 5.98 -8.03
N LEU A 134 -9.29 6.54 -6.82
CA LEU A 134 -9.76 5.91 -5.59
C LEU A 134 -11.28 5.71 -5.59
N ALA A 135 -12.07 6.71 -5.98
CA ALA A 135 -13.53 6.60 -6.01
C ALA A 135 -14.00 5.51 -6.98
N ARG A 136 -13.36 5.38 -8.14
CA ARG A 136 -13.65 4.30 -9.10
C ARG A 136 -13.30 2.93 -8.55
N ALA A 137 -12.09 2.76 -8.02
CA ALA A 137 -11.65 1.48 -7.45
C ALA A 137 -12.47 1.10 -6.20
N TRP A 138 -12.89 2.08 -5.40
CA TRP A 138 -13.78 1.88 -4.26
C TRP A 138 -15.15 1.35 -4.70
N LEU A 139 -15.75 1.96 -5.74
CA LEU A 139 -17.03 1.51 -6.27
C LEU A 139 -16.96 0.08 -6.82
N GLU A 140 -15.85 -0.30 -7.44
CA GLU A 140 -15.63 -1.68 -7.88
C GLU A 140 -15.54 -2.66 -6.70
N ALA A 141 -14.87 -2.28 -5.61
CA ALA A 141 -14.75 -3.10 -4.40
C ALA A 141 -16.06 -3.17 -3.59
N PHE A 142 -16.82 -2.08 -3.56
CA PHE A 142 -18.07 -1.94 -2.83
C PHE A 142 -19.15 -1.31 -3.71
N PRO A 143 -19.85 -2.09 -4.57
CA PRO A 143 -20.77 -1.56 -5.60
C PRO A 143 -21.92 -0.70 -5.08
N ASN A 144 -22.32 -0.89 -3.83
CA ASN A 144 -23.40 -0.14 -3.19
C ASN A 144 -22.90 1.10 -2.44
N ASN A 145 -21.59 1.29 -2.31
CA ASN A 145 -20.99 2.39 -1.57
C ASN A 145 -20.34 3.40 -2.52
N ARG A 146 -20.42 4.68 -2.18
CA ARG A 146 -19.80 5.76 -2.96
C ARG A 146 -18.94 6.64 -2.08
N ILE A 147 -17.89 7.17 -2.68
CA ILE A 147 -17.07 8.26 -2.14
C ILE A 147 -17.65 9.58 -2.66
N LEU A 148 -18.03 10.47 -1.75
CA LEU A 148 -18.55 11.79 -2.02
C LEU A 148 -17.52 12.85 -1.62
N ARG A 149 -17.48 13.96 -2.37
CA ARG A 149 -16.60 15.10 -2.11
C ARG A 149 -17.47 16.29 -1.74
N GLU A 150 -17.44 16.69 -0.48
CA GLU A 150 -18.27 17.80 0.01
C GLU A 150 -17.47 18.70 0.93
N SER A 151 -17.47 20.00 0.64
CA SER A 151 -16.88 21.04 1.50
C SER A 151 -15.43 20.76 1.95
N GLY A 152 -14.59 20.24 1.03
CA GLY A 152 -13.19 19.92 1.31
C GLY A 152 -12.99 18.65 2.15
N ARG A 153 -14.01 17.78 2.24
CA ARG A 153 -13.95 16.50 2.96
C ARG A 153 -14.38 15.35 2.06
N ILE A 154 -13.95 14.16 2.45
CA ILE A 154 -14.41 12.91 1.87
C ILE A 154 -15.51 12.35 2.77
N LEU A 155 -16.66 12.06 2.18
CA LEU A 155 -17.77 11.36 2.81
C LEU A 155 -18.03 10.04 2.09
N PHE A 156 -18.70 9.13 2.78
CA PHE A 156 -19.09 7.82 2.27
C PHE A 156 -20.60 7.68 2.36
N SER A 157 -21.24 7.05 1.37
CA SER A 157 -22.68 6.81 1.40
C SER A 157 -23.00 5.41 0.91
N ASN A 158 -23.99 4.76 1.52
CA ASN A 158 -24.57 3.53 1.00
C ASN A 158 -25.87 3.86 0.23
N HIS A 159 -26.03 3.28 -0.96
CA HIS A 159 -27.20 3.48 -1.82
C HIS A 159 -28.54 3.10 -1.14
N GLN A 160 -28.51 2.24 -0.13
CA GLN A 160 -29.74 1.80 0.57
C GLN A 160 -30.30 2.86 1.53
N ASP A 161 -29.43 3.61 2.22
CA ASP A 161 -29.85 4.50 3.31
C ASP A 161 -29.83 5.98 2.89
N GLY A 162 -29.10 6.34 1.83
CA GLY A 162 -29.00 7.71 1.33
C GLY A 162 -28.23 8.68 2.26
N GLU A 163 -27.93 8.28 3.50
CA GLU A 163 -27.15 9.08 4.43
C GLU A 163 -25.64 9.00 4.14
N SER A 164 -25.00 10.16 4.10
CA SER A 164 -23.55 10.28 4.01
C SER A 164 -22.92 10.27 5.42
N TYR A 165 -21.81 9.56 5.59
CA TYR A 165 -21.06 9.47 6.83
C TYR A 165 -19.56 9.76 6.62
N SER A 166 -18.90 10.17 7.70
CA SER A 166 -17.46 10.42 7.73
C SER A 166 -16.67 9.11 7.73
N GLN A 167 -15.43 9.15 7.21
CA GLN A 167 -14.43 8.08 7.28
C GLN A 167 -14.26 7.46 8.68
N LEU A 168 -14.58 8.20 9.76
CA LEU A 168 -14.53 7.71 11.14
C LEU A 168 -15.53 6.57 11.40
N ARG A 169 -16.63 6.49 10.65
CA ARG A 169 -17.66 5.44 10.77
C ARG A 169 -17.39 4.21 9.90
N LEU A 170 -16.34 4.22 9.07
CA LEU A 170 -15.95 3.04 8.32
C LEU A 170 -15.51 1.92 9.28
N SER A 171 -15.89 0.69 8.95
CA SER A 171 -15.33 -0.51 9.58
C SER A 171 -13.82 -0.62 9.31
N ASP A 172 -13.11 -1.42 10.11
CA ASP A 172 -11.66 -1.57 9.91
C ASP A 172 -11.32 -2.26 8.58
N GLY A 173 -12.20 -3.14 8.08
CA GLY A 173 -12.08 -3.72 6.74
C GLY A 173 -12.24 -2.67 5.64
N GLU A 174 -13.21 -1.77 5.76
CA GLU A 174 -13.40 -0.65 4.83
C GLU A 174 -12.22 0.32 4.87
N LYS A 175 -11.70 0.65 6.06
CA LYS A 175 -10.49 1.47 6.22
C LYS A 175 -9.28 0.80 5.59
N ALA A 176 -9.12 -0.51 5.74
CA ALA A 176 -8.03 -1.26 5.13
C ALA A 176 -8.06 -1.17 3.60
N VAL A 177 -9.24 -1.39 3.00
CA VAL A 177 -9.42 -1.26 1.54
C VAL A 177 -9.18 0.16 1.06
N LEU A 178 -9.74 1.17 1.76
CA LEU A 178 -9.52 2.59 1.45
C LEU A 178 -8.03 2.93 1.47
N TYR A 179 -7.34 2.51 2.54
CA TYR A 179 -5.92 2.73 2.71
C TYR A 179 -5.12 2.08 1.57
N TYR A 180 -5.36 0.80 1.26
CA TYR A 180 -4.60 0.11 0.23
C TYR A 180 -4.82 0.74 -1.16
N LEU A 181 -6.07 1.03 -1.54
CA LEU A 181 -6.40 1.66 -2.83
C LEU A 181 -5.84 3.08 -2.95
N GLY A 182 -5.75 3.83 -1.85
CA GLY A 182 -5.17 5.17 -1.85
C GLY A 182 -3.64 5.13 -1.84
N ALA A 183 -3.04 4.37 -0.92
CA ALA A 183 -1.59 4.35 -0.69
C ALA A 183 -0.82 3.82 -1.91
N VAL A 184 -1.33 2.80 -2.60
CA VAL A 184 -0.65 2.22 -3.78
C VAL A 184 -0.38 3.23 -4.90
N GLN A 185 -1.18 4.31 -4.98
CA GLN A 185 -1.04 5.38 -5.96
C GLN A 185 0.14 6.32 -5.67
N TYR A 186 0.77 6.19 -4.50
CA TYR A 186 1.95 6.94 -4.07
C TYR A 186 3.24 6.13 -4.11
N ALA A 187 3.19 4.82 -4.37
CA ALA A 187 4.40 4.02 -4.53
C ALA A 187 5.26 4.55 -5.69
N PRO A 188 6.60 4.54 -5.60
CA PRO A 188 7.47 5.05 -6.64
C PRO A 188 7.38 4.19 -7.91
N LYS A 189 7.59 4.79 -9.09
CA LYS A 189 7.59 4.09 -10.37
C LYS A 189 8.67 3.01 -10.40
N ASN A 190 8.35 1.82 -10.89
CA ASN A 190 9.24 0.64 -10.86
C ASN A 190 9.74 0.28 -9.44
N GLY A 191 8.97 0.65 -8.41
CA GLY A 191 9.33 0.42 -7.01
C GLY A 191 9.06 -1.00 -6.52
N VAL A 192 9.42 -1.23 -5.25
CA VAL A 192 9.14 -2.49 -4.54
C VAL A 192 8.14 -2.22 -3.43
N ILE A 193 6.94 -2.77 -3.57
CA ILE A 193 5.83 -2.61 -2.63
C ILE A 193 5.85 -3.77 -1.63
N PHE A 194 6.10 -3.43 -0.37
CA PHE A 194 6.12 -4.36 0.75
C PHE A 194 4.78 -4.29 1.49
N VAL A 195 4.10 -5.43 1.60
CA VAL A 195 2.81 -5.53 2.27
C VAL A 195 2.93 -6.46 3.47
N ASP A 196 2.63 -5.95 4.66
CA ASP A 196 2.57 -6.76 5.88
C ASP A 196 1.14 -7.19 6.19
N SER A 197 0.95 -8.49 6.43
CA SER A 197 -0.34 -9.10 6.79
C SER A 197 -1.47 -8.71 5.81
N PRO A 198 -1.35 -9.10 4.53
CA PRO A 198 -2.25 -8.66 3.44
C PRO A 198 -3.72 -9.04 3.64
N ASP A 199 -3.99 -10.04 4.47
CA ASP A 199 -5.32 -10.54 4.81
C ASP A 199 -5.93 -9.85 6.05
N MET A 200 -5.16 -9.02 6.76
CA MET A 200 -5.62 -8.32 7.96
C MET A 200 -6.83 -7.42 7.66
N PHE A 201 -7.93 -7.62 8.40
CA PHE A 201 -9.25 -6.97 8.26
C PHE A 201 -10.03 -7.30 6.98
N LEU A 202 -9.49 -8.11 6.06
CA LEU A 202 -10.18 -8.47 4.83
C LEU A 202 -10.93 -9.78 4.99
N HIS A 203 -12.12 -9.87 4.38
CA HIS A 203 -12.86 -11.12 4.32
C HIS A 203 -12.19 -12.07 3.29
N PRO A 204 -12.09 -13.39 3.55
CA PRO A 204 -11.46 -14.33 2.63
C PRO A 204 -12.05 -14.29 1.20
N SER A 205 -13.37 -14.08 1.08
CA SER A 205 -14.04 -14.03 -0.22
C SER A 205 -13.72 -12.79 -1.08
N THR A 206 -13.19 -11.71 -0.48
CA THR A 206 -12.88 -10.46 -1.20
C THR A 206 -11.38 -10.22 -1.33
N THR A 207 -10.57 -10.86 -0.49
CA THR A 207 -9.12 -10.67 -0.41
C THR A 207 -8.44 -10.81 -1.78
N THR A 208 -8.70 -11.89 -2.51
CA THR A 208 -8.11 -12.12 -3.84
C THR A 208 -8.45 -11.01 -4.83
N ALA A 209 -9.73 -10.66 -4.95
CA ALA A 209 -10.20 -9.63 -5.88
C ALA A 209 -9.59 -8.25 -5.58
N ILE A 210 -9.47 -7.88 -4.29
CA ILE A 210 -8.86 -6.62 -3.87
C ILE A 210 -7.38 -6.60 -4.26
N TRP A 211 -6.63 -7.66 -3.97
CA TRP A 211 -5.20 -7.69 -4.27
C TRP A 211 -4.91 -7.76 -5.76
N ASP A 212 -5.68 -8.52 -6.53
CA ASP A 212 -5.52 -8.56 -7.99
C ASP A 212 -5.79 -7.18 -8.62
N ARG A 213 -6.76 -6.44 -8.06
CA ARG A 213 -7.00 -5.04 -8.44
C ARG A 213 -5.81 -4.14 -8.10
N LEU A 214 -5.28 -4.22 -6.87
CA LEU A 214 -4.13 -3.42 -6.45
C LEU A 214 -2.89 -3.70 -7.32
N GLU A 215 -2.61 -4.97 -7.60
CA GLU A 215 -1.52 -5.38 -8.48
C GLU A 215 -1.72 -4.85 -9.92
N SER A 216 -2.96 -4.87 -10.43
CA SER A 216 -3.29 -4.30 -11.75
C SER A 216 -3.11 -2.78 -11.84
N MET A 217 -3.18 -2.07 -10.71
CA MET A 217 -2.94 -0.63 -10.67
C MET A 217 -1.45 -0.31 -10.83
N ARG A 218 -0.56 -1.24 -10.44
CA ARG A 218 0.91 -1.10 -10.47
C ARG A 218 1.61 -2.31 -11.10
N PRO A 219 1.38 -2.57 -12.40
CA PRO A 219 2.04 -3.67 -13.10
C PRO A 219 3.55 -3.41 -13.27
N ASP A 220 3.98 -2.15 -13.09
CA ASP A 220 5.38 -1.73 -13.09
C ASP A 220 6.13 -2.11 -11.81
N CYS A 221 5.43 -2.36 -10.70
CA CYS A 221 6.06 -2.64 -9.41
C CYS A 221 6.32 -4.13 -9.18
N MET A 222 7.28 -4.37 -8.30
CA MET A 222 7.43 -5.63 -7.60
C MET A 222 6.58 -5.64 -6.31
N TRP A 223 5.97 -6.78 -6.01
CA TRP A 223 5.14 -6.99 -4.82
C TRP A 223 5.79 -8.02 -3.89
N ILE A 224 5.99 -7.66 -2.62
CA ILE A 224 6.54 -8.54 -1.60
C ILE A 224 5.56 -8.60 -0.43
N TYR A 225 4.87 -9.74 -0.30
CA TYR A 225 3.91 -9.99 0.77
C TYR A 225 4.60 -10.68 1.94
N THR A 226 4.31 -10.23 3.16
CA THR A 226 4.73 -10.91 4.39
C THR A 226 3.50 -11.43 5.10
N THR A 227 3.35 -12.75 5.21
CA THR A 227 2.17 -13.36 5.83
C THR A 227 2.50 -14.65 6.56
N HIS A 228 1.56 -15.14 7.35
CA HIS A 228 1.54 -16.50 7.88
C HIS A 228 0.35 -17.30 7.31
N ASN A 229 -0.49 -16.67 6.48
CA ASN A 229 -1.72 -17.22 5.96
C ASN A 229 -1.44 -18.05 4.69
N ILE A 230 -1.63 -19.36 4.79
CA ILE A 230 -1.44 -20.30 3.67
C ILE A 230 -2.56 -20.16 2.63
N GLU A 231 -3.78 -19.80 3.02
CA GLU A 231 -4.88 -19.56 2.07
C GLU A 231 -4.59 -18.35 1.17
N PHE A 232 -4.00 -17.29 1.73
CA PHE A 232 -3.52 -16.16 0.94
C PHE A 232 -2.42 -16.58 -0.04
N LEU A 233 -1.49 -17.43 0.39
CA LEU A 233 -0.47 -17.97 -0.50
C LEU A 233 -1.08 -18.79 -1.64
N ALA A 234 -2.00 -19.70 -1.32
CA ALA A 234 -2.68 -20.55 -2.29
C ALA A 234 -3.48 -19.73 -3.32
N SER A 235 -4.11 -18.62 -2.90
CA SER A 235 -4.88 -17.76 -3.80
C SER A 235 -4.03 -17.06 -4.86
N LYS A 236 -2.70 -16.96 -4.66
CA LYS A 236 -1.77 -16.32 -5.59
C LYS A 236 -1.20 -17.27 -6.66
N GLY A 237 -1.46 -18.57 -6.54
CA GLY A 237 -1.06 -19.59 -7.51
C GLY A 237 0.45 -19.62 -7.82
N ASN A 238 0.81 -20.26 -8.93
CA ASN A 238 2.22 -20.54 -9.30
C ASN A 238 2.97 -19.33 -9.89
N SER A 239 2.36 -18.14 -9.90
CA SER A 239 2.98 -16.92 -10.45
C SER A 239 3.87 -16.17 -9.45
N SER A 240 4.12 -16.78 -8.28
CA SER A 240 4.79 -16.14 -7.15
C SER A 240 6.01 -16.96 -6.74
N ARG A 241 7.10 -16.29 -6.34
CA ARG A 241 8.19 -16.95 -5.61
C ARG A 241 7.91 -16.95 -4.12
N VAL A 242 8.25 -18.04 -3.44
CA VAL A 242 8.02 -18.16 -2.00
C VAL A 242 9.33 -18.26 -1.24
N ILE A 243 9.46 -17.48 -0.18
CA ILE A 243 10.56 -17.53 0.77
C ILE A 243 9.97 -17.99 2.11
N TRP A 244 10.35 -19.18 2.56
CA TRP A 244 9.91 -19.72 3.84
C TRP A 244 10.92 -19.41 4.93
N VAL A 245 10.55 -18.50 5.84
CA VAL A 245 11.34 -18.11 7.01
C VAL A 245 10.96 -18.99 8.19
N ARG A 246 11.92 -19.74 8.71
CA ARG A 246 11.75 -20.70 9.81
C ARG A 246 12.19 -20.12 11.15
N GLY A 247 13.22 -19.30 11.17
CA GLY A 247 13.75 -18.73 12.41
C GLY A 247 14.67 -17.53 12.22
N TYR A 248 14.93 -16.84 13.32
CA TYR A 248 15.83 -15.68 13.40
C TYR A 248 16.70 -15.78 14.64
N ASP A 249 18.02 -15.72 14.45
CA ASP A 249 19.01 -15.59 15.53
C ASP A 249 19.28 -14.10 15.77
N ALA A 250 18.80 -13.57 16.90
CA ALA A 250 18.94 -12.17 17.23
C ALA A 250 20.38 -11.77 17.61
N ALA A 251 21.19 -12.70 18.12
CA ALA A 251 22.57 -12.42 18.52
C ALA A 251 23.47 -12.31 17.29
N ARG A 252 23.23 -13.16 16.28
CA ARG A 252 24.00 -13.17 15.02
C ARG A 252 23.38 -12.30 13.92
N GLN A 253 22.13 -11.87 14.10
CA GLN A 253 21.34 -11.17 13.08
C GLN A 253 21.26 -11.97 11.77
N THR A 254 21.01 -13.28 11.88
CA THR A 254 20.92 -14.24 10.78
C THR A 254 19.57 -14.94 10.76
N TRP A 255 19.13 -15.38 9.58
CA TRP A 255 17.85 -16.07 9.39
C TRP A 255 18.05 -17.50 8.91
N ASP A 256 17.20 -18.40 9.41
CA ASP A 256 16.98 -19.71 8.79
C ASP A 256 15.81 -19.60 7.81
N TYR A 257 16.09 -19.67 6.51
CA TYR A 257 15.08 -19.59 5.46
C TYR A 257 15.37 -20.56 4.31
N ALA A 258 14.37 -20.78 3.45
CA ALA A 258 14.56 -21.44 2.16
C ALA A 258 13.76 -20.72 1.08
N VAL A 259 14.37 -20.58 -0.09
CA VAL A 259 13.64 -20.17 -1.30
C VAL A 259 13.01 -21.41 -1.90
N MET A 260 11.69 -21.40 -2.03
CA MET A 260 10.96 -22.54 -2.58
C MET A 260 11.11 -22.61 -4.11
N PRO A 261 11.09 -23.83 -4.69
CA PRO A 261 11.01 -24.01 -6.13
C PRO A 261 9.74 -23.37 -6.70
N PRO A 262 9.76 -22.84 -7.95
CA PRO A 262 8.58 -22.23 -8.58
C PRO A 262 7.37 -23.17 -8.68
N ASP A 263 7.63 -24.47 -8.88
CA ASP A 263 6.61 -25.51 -9.08
C ASP A 263 6.39 -26.37 -7.82
N GLY A 264 7.02 -26.00 -6.70
CA GLY A 264 6.89 -26.72 -5.44
C GLY A 264 5.52 -26.44 -4.84
N GLY A 265 4.54 -27.29 -5.15
CA GLY A 265 3.23 -27.29 -4.49
C GLY A 265 3.39 -27.35 -2.97
N PHE A 266 2.56 -26.57 -2.27
CA PHE A 266 2.34 -26.70 -0.83
C PHE A 266 1.33 -27.81 -0.56
#